data_AF-A0A2A3T110-F1
#
_entry.id   AF-A0A2A3T110-F1
#
_cell.length_a   1.000
_cell.length_b   1.000
_cell.length_c   1.000
_cell.angle_alpha   90.00
_cell.angle_beta   90.00
_cell.angle_gamma   90.00
#
_symmetry.space_group_name_H-M   'P 1'
#
loop_
_entity.id
_entity.type
_entity.pdbx_description
1 polymer ?
#
loop_
_entity_poly.entity_id
_entity_poly.type
_entity_poly.pdbx_seq_one_letter_code
_entity_poly.pdbx_strand_id
1 'polypeptide(L)' 'MVFITNQKAVLYMGSDEKCALCDASISFTYLPMKEWGIDGFLCSKCYSKKLSEFYPGDHERVNLSKK' A
#
# COMPACT_ATOMS: atom_id res chain seq x y z
N MET A 1 -22.80 18.19 -8.14
CA MET A 1 -21.43 17.66 -8.34
C MET A 1 -21.17 16.71 -7.19
N VAL A 2 -21.27 15.40 -7.41
CA VAL A 2 -21.12 14.41 -6.33
C VAL A 2 -19.86 13.60 -6.62
N PHE A 3 -18.75 13.94 -5.95
CA PHE A 3 -17.53 13.15 -6.00
C PHE A 3 -17.62 12.04 -4.96
N ILE A 4 -18.36 10.97 -5.29
CA ILE A 4 -18.33 9.76 -4.48
C ILE A 4 -17.05 8.98 -4.85
N THR A 5 -15.92 9.22 -4.18
CA THR A 5 -14.79 8.26 -4.28
C THR A 5 -15.03 7.14 -3.27
N ASN A 6 -15.92 6.23 -3.66
CA ASN A 6 -16.13 4.96 -2.98
C ASN A 6 -15.10 3.98 -3.54
N GLN A 7 -13.99 3.75 -2.83
CA GLN A 7 -13.05 2.70 -3.22
C GLN A 7 -12.62 1.91 -1.99
N LYS A 8 -13.57 1.14 -1.46
CA LYS A 8 -13.28 -0.11 -0.78
C LYS A 8 -13.53 -1.25 -1.76
N ALA A 9 -12.48 -1.84 -2.31
CA ALA A 9 -12.46 -3.26 -2.63
C ALA A 9 -11.03 -3.63 -3.05
N VAL A 10 -10.43 -4.52 -2.27
CA VAL A 10 -9.23 -5.26 -2.65
C VAL A 10 -9.64 -6.13 -3.85
N LEU A 11 -9.34 -5.69 -5.07
CA LEU A 11 -9.61 -6.44 -6.29
C LEU A 11 -8.35 -7.18 -6.68
N TYR A 12 -8.34 -8.48 -6.41
CA TYR A 12 -7.36 -9.41 -6.96
C TYR A 12 -8.05 -10.14 -8.12
N MET A 13 -7.59 -9.93 -9.35
CA MET A 13 -7.86 -10.82 -10.49
C MET A 13 -7.01 -10.42 -11.71
N GLY A 14 -5.84 -11.07 -11.83
CA GLY A 14 -5.28 -11.51 -13.11
C GLY A 14 -4.92 -10.45 -14.16
N SER A 15 -3.96 -9.58 -13.88
CA SER A 15 -3.20 -8.91 -14.93
C SER A 15 -1.74 -8.82 -14.48
N ASP A 16 -0.77 -8.75 -15.40
CA ASP A 16 0.66 -8.57 -15.13
C ASP A 16 0.94 -7.18 -14.53
N GLU A 17 0.33 -6.89 -13.37
CA GLU A 17 0.44 -5.62 -12.68
C GLU A 17 1.90 -5.45 -12.22
N LYS A 18 2.54 -4.39 -12.70
CA LYS A 18 3.89 -4.02 -12.31
C LYS A 18 3.84 -2.95 -11.24
N CYS A 19 4.82 -2.96 -10.34
CA CYS A 19 4.93 -1.93 -9.33
C CYS A 19 5.21 -0.57 -9.96
N ALA A 20 4.38 0.43 -9.65
CA ALA A 20 4.53 1.80 -10.15
C ALA A 20 5.87 2.47 -9.77
N LEU A 21 6.59 1.93 -8.76
CA LEU A 21 7.87 2.46 -8.31
C LEU A 21 9.10 1.66 -8.74
N CYS A 22 8.95 0.36 -9.03
CA CYS A 22 10.11 -0.49 -9.31
C CYS A 22 9.93 -1.45 -10.49
N ASP A 23 8.79 -1.38 -11.16
CA ASP A 23 8.41 -2.19 -12.33
C ASP A 23 8.49 -3.72 -12.15
N ALA A 24 8.71 -4.18 -10.91
CA ALA A 24 8.75 -5.59 -10.57
C ALA A 24 7.36 -6.20 -10.72
N SER A 25 7.32 -7.46 -11.12
CA SER A 25 6.08 -8.24 -11.13
C SER A 25 5.54 -8.37 -9.71
N ILE A 26 4.26 -8.07 -9.55
CA ILE A 26 3.59 -8.11 -8.26
C ILE A 26 2.80 -9.40 -8.16
N SER A 27 3.05 -10.18 -7.11
CA SER A 27 2.06 -11.16 -6.66
C SER A 27 0.94 -10.43 -5.93
N PHE A 28 1.24 -9.76 -4.82
CA PHE A 28 0.25 -9.03 -4.02
C PHE A 28 0.29 -7.52 -4.22
N THR A 29 -0.81 -7.01 -4.74
CA THR A 29 -1.03 -5.61 -5.09
C THR A 29 -1.45 -4.78 -3.88
N TYR A 30 -0.73 -3.69 -3.60
CA TYR A 30 -1.05 -2.73 -2.55
C TYR A 30 -1.50 -1.39 -3.15
N LEU A 31 -2.62 -0.88 -2.64
CA LEU A 31 -3.08 0.46 -2.96
C LEU A 31 -2.27 1.48 -2.13
N PRO A 32 -1.60 2.46 -2.77
CA PRO A 32 -0.92 3.52 -2.06
C PRO A 32 -1.90 4.38 -1.25
N MET A 33 -1.41 5.01 -0.16
CA MET A 33 -2.20 5.99 0.57
C MET A 33 -2.44 7.23 -0.30
N LYS A 34 -3.62 7.85 -0.18
CA LYS A 34 -3.99 9.05 -0.95
C LYS A 34 -2.97 10.19 -0.77
N GLU A 35 -2.41 10.30 0.43
CA GLU A 35 -1.43 11.32 0.81
C GLU A 35 -0.10 11.20 0.06
N TRP A 36 0.20 10.01 -0.49
CA TRP A 36 1.46 9.80 -1.22
C TRP A 36 1.39 10.27 -2.67
N GLY A 37 0.21 10.52 -3.22
CA GLY A 37 0.03 11.00 -4.60
C GLY A 37 0.60 10.04 -5.67
N ILE A 38 0.57 8.74 -5.40
CA ILE A 38 1.05 7.71 -6.33
C ILE A 38 -0.15 7.09 -7.02
N ASP A 39 -0.18 7.16 -8.34
CA ASP A 39 -1.17 6.48 -9.17
C ASP A 39 -0.65 5.09 -9.58
N GLY A 40 -1.50 4.08 -9.42
CA GLY A 40 -1.18 2.68 -9.71
C GLY A 40 -0.90 1.87 -8.46
N PHE A 41 -0.32 0.68 -8.66
CA PHE A 41 -0.15 -0.30 -7.61
C PHE A 41 1.29 -0.46 -7.14
N LEU A 42 1.44 -0.77 -5.86
CA LEU A 42 2.74 -0.99 -5.24
C LEU A 42 2.93 -2.45 -4.86
N CYS A 43 4.18 -2.92 -4.97
CA CYS A 43 4.58 -4.17 -4.33
C CYS A 43 4.75 -3.97 -2.82
N SER A 44 4.73 -5.07 -2.06
CA SER A 44 4.89 -5.04 -0.59
C SER A 44 6.13 -4.27 -0.13
N LYS A 45 7.27 -4.48 -0.81
CA LYS A 45 8.55 -3.83 -0.47
C LYS A 45 8.47 -2.31 -0.63
N CYS A 46 7.94 -1.84 -1.75
CA CYS A 46 7.79 -0.41 -2.03
C CYS A 46 6.77 0.25 -1.09
N TYR A 47 5.67 -0.45 -0.81
CA TYR A 47 4.64 0.02 0.12
C TYR A 47 5.21 0.18 1.55
N SER A 48 5.94 -0.82 2.06
CA SER A 48 6.60 -0.75 3.37
C SER A 48 7.65 0.36 3.45
N LYS A 49 8.44 0.55 2.39
CA LYS A 49 9.41 1.65 2.35
C LYS A 49 8.72 3.01 2.43
N LYS A 50 7.65 3.21 1.66
CA LYS A 50 6.86 4.45 1.70
C LYS A 50 6.19 4.68 3.05
N LEU A 51 5.67 3.63 3.67
CA LEU A 51 5.16 3.68 5.04
C LEU A 51 6.22 4.18 6.03
N SER A 52 7.45 3.63 5.96
CA SER A 52 8.53 4.05 6.86
C SER A 52 9.03 5.47 6.60
N GLU A 53 8.99 5.93 5.34
CA GLU A 53 9.32 7.31 4.98
C GLU A 53 8.27 8.30 5.50
N PHE A 54 6.98 7.92 5.45
CA PHE A 54 5.87 8.79 5.83
C PHE A 54 5.64 8.83 7.35
N TYR A 55 5.82 7.72 8.06
CA TYR A 55 5.72 7.63 9.51
C TYR A 55 7.10 7.28 10.12
N PRO A 56 8.05 8.23 10.14
CA PRO A 56 9.35 8.02 10.73
C PRO A 56 9.21 7.81 12.25
N GLY A 57 9.93 6.83 12.78
CA GLY A 57 9.95 6.52 14.22
C GLY A 57 9.99 5.02 14.50
N ASP A 58 10.28 4.68 15.76
CA ASP A 58 10.23 3.32 16.25
C ASP A 58 8.78 2.95 16.59
N HIS A 59 8.25 1.92 15.91
CA HIS A 59 6.90 1.43 16.11
C HIS A 59 6.93 0.20 17.02
N GLU A 60 6.56 0.36 18.29
CA GLU A 60 6.38 -0.77 19.20
C GLU A 60 4.95 -1.31 19.10
N ARG A 61 4.81 -2.64 19.02
CA ARG A 61 3.51 -3.28 19.16
C ARG A 61 3.03 -3.14 20.61
N VAL A 62 2.13 -2.20 20.85
CA VAL A 62 1.43 -2.09 22.13
C VAL A 62 0.39 -3.21 22.29
N ASN A 63 0.13 -3.64 23.53
CA ASN A 63 -0.82 -4.71 23.89
C ASN A 63 -0.39 -6.14 23.48
N LEU A 64 0.90 -6.47 23.55
CA LEU A 64 1.28 -7.88 23.64
C LEU A 64 0.78 -8.43 24.98
N SER A 65 -0.22 -9.29 24.95
CA SER A 65 -0.55 -10.16 26.07
C SER A 65 0.70 -10.97 26.41
N LYS A 66 1.37 -10.63 27.50
CA LYS A 66 2.49 -11.43 28.02
C LYS A 66 1.91 -12.78 28.43
N LYS A 67 2.23 -13.83 27.67
CA LYS A 67 1.89 -15.21 27.99
C LYS A 67 2.83 -15.75 29.04
#